data_AF-C9MSB9-F1
#
_entry.id   AF-C9MSB9-F1
#
_cell.length_a   1.000
_cell.length_b   1.000
_cell.length_c   1.000
_cell.angle_alpha   90.00
_cell.angle_beta   90.00
_cell.angle_gamma   90.00
#
_symmetry.space_group_name_H-M   'P 1'
#
loop_
_entity.id
_entity.type
_entity.pdbx_description
1 polymer ?
#
loop_
_entity_poly.entity_id
_entity_poly.type
_entity_poly.pdbx_seq_one_letter_code
_entity_poly.pdbx_strand_id
1 'polypeptide(L)'
;MNNEHKKTTALKATVKWTEEDKQRLKSTIINDFYDLINRSEKEGLYWKGATCDLIDMAHMVWESGALLRSDGRPMDFITIVRNICRVLHVLAPRNPSSTIMAVRARKNVRVGPLLDRYLYVMNAAGIQDPMRLEIRRRRKSNREP
;
A
#
# COMPACT_ATOMS: atom_id res chain seq x y z
N MET A 1 23.52 -22.39 29.17
CA MET A 1 23.77 -22.64 27.74
C MET A 1 22.50 -22.36 26.98
N ASN A 2 22.45 -21.21 26.31
CA ASN A 2 21.36 -20.82 25.42
C ASN A 2 21.44 -21.67 24.16
N ASN A 3 20.36 -22.35 23.77
CA ASN A 3 20.24 -22.85 22.41
C ASN A 3 18.95 -22.32 21.78
N GLU A 4 19.17 -21.78 20.59
CA GLU A 4 18.32 -20.87 19.86
C GLU A 4 16.99 -21.49 19.46
N HIS A 5 15.89 -20.78 19.73
CA HIS A 5 14.63 -21.05 19.07
C HIS A 5 14.72 -20.54 17.62
N LYS A 6 15.27 -21.36 16.73
CA LYS A 6 14.97 -21.25 15.29
C LYS A 6 13.50 -21.57 15.09
N LYS A 7 12.65 -20.55 15.22
CA LYS A 7 11.26 -20.62 14.73
C LYS A 7 11.32 -20.67 13.21
N THR A 8 11.36 -21.89 12.68
CA THR A 8 11.17 -22.17 11.25
C THR A 8 9.87 -21.50 10.80
N THR A 9 10.03 -20.43 10.03
CA THR A 9 8.98 -19.65 9.37
C THR A 9 8.34 -20.49 8.26
N ALA A 10 7.52 -21.44 8.66
CA ALA A 10 6.56 -22.12 7.79
C ALA A 10 5.16 -21.82 8.33
N LEU A 11 4.66 -20.61 8.07
CA LEU A 11 3.29 -20.27 8.41
C LEU A 11 2.36 -20.84 7.35
N LYS A 12 1.70 -21.92 7.76
CA LYS A 12 0.57 -22.57 7.09
C LYS A 12 -0.49 -21.53 6.71
N ALA A 13 -0.83 -21.53 5.43
CA ALA A 13 -2.06 -20.97 4.91
C ALA A 13 -3.26 -21.73 5.49
N THR A 14 -4.07 -21.11 6.36
CA THR A 14 -5.48 -21.49 6.65
C THR A 14 -6.27 -20.38 7.35
N VAL A 15 -5.93 -19.10 7.21
CA VAL A 15 -6.85 -18.03 7.66
C VAL A 15 -7.67 -17.60 6.45
N LYS A 16 -8.94 -17.98 6.44
CA LYS A 16 -9.91 -17.51 5.45
C LYS A 16 -10.49 -16.18 5.94
N TRP A 17 -9.96 -15.08 5.42
CA TRP A 17 -10.46 -13.75 5.74
C TRP A 17 -11.89 -13.56 5.23
N THR A 18 -12.74 -12.93 6.04
CA THR A 18 -14.11 -12.64 5.61
C THR A 18 -14.13 -11.50 4.59
N GLU A 19 -15.27 -11.31 3.92
CA GLU A 19 -15.40 -10.18 3.01
C GLU A 19 -15.40 -8.85 3.78
N GLU A 20 -15.98 -8.83 4.99
CA GLU A 20 -15.99 -7.66 5.88
C GLU A 20 -14.56 -7.24 6.26
N ASP A 21 -13.67 -8.20 6.54
CA ASP A 21 -12.26 -7.91 6.80
C ASP A 21 -11.59 -7.23 5.61
N LYS A 22 -11.81 -7.77 4.40
CA LYS A 22 -11.27 -7.20 3.17
C LYS A 22 -11.83 -5.82 2.89
N GLN A 23 -13.12 -5.60 3.11
CA GLN A 23 -13.77 -4.30 2.92
C GLN A 23 -13.25 -3.28 3.93
N ARG A 24 -13.08 -3.67 5.20
CA ARG A 24 -12.46 -2.82 6.22
C ARG A 24 -11.05 -2.40 5.82
N LEU A 25 -10.21 -3.34 5.37
CA LEU A 25 -8.87 -3.02 4.90
C LEU A 25 -8.88 -2.10 3.67
N LYS A 26 -9.74 -2.36 2.68
CA LYS A 26 -9.89 -1.48 1.51
C LYS A 26 -10.27 -0.06 1.93
N SER A 27 -11.20 0.09 2.86
CA SER A 27 -11.58 1.40 3.41
C SER A 27 -10.41 2.11 4.09
N THR A 28 -9.59 1.39 4.87
CA THR A 28 -8.36 1.96 5.45
C THR A 28 -7.42 2.47 4.35
N ILE A 29 -7.14 1.66 3.33
CA ILE A 29 -6.28 2.05 2.20
C ILE A 29 -6.84 3.28 1.46
N ILE A 30 -8.16 3.34 1.23
CA ILE A 30 -8.81 4.48 0.57
C ILE A 30 -8.62 5.75 1.39
N ASN A 31 -8.81 5.69 2.72
CA ASN A 31 -8.61 6.82 3.60
C ASN A 31 -7.15 7.28 3.62
N ASP A 32 -6.19 6.36 3.65
CA ASP A 32 -4.77 6.73 3.55
C ASP A 32 -4.43 7.40 2.22
N PHE A 33 -5.00 6.92 1.11
CA PHE A 33 -4.81 7.57 -0.18
C PHE A 33 -5.43 8.97 -0.21
N TYR A 34 -6.61 9.15 0.38
CA TYR A 34 -7.25 10.46 0.51
C TYR A 34 -6.36 11.44 1.29
N ASP A 35 -5.78 10.98 2.40
CA ASP A 35 -4.84 11.77 3.20
C ASP A 35 -3.55 12.08 2.45
N LEU A 36 -2.98 11.11 1.74
CA LEU A 36 -1.66 11.23 1.11
C LEU A 36 -1.70 12.02 -0.19
N ILE A 37 -2.73 11.88 -1.01
CA ILE A 37 -2.76 12.51 -2.35
C ILE A 37 -2.75 14.04 -2.28
N ASN A 38 -3.23 14.59 -1.16
CA ASN A 38 -3.29 16.02 -0.87
C ASN A 38 -2.02 16.58 -0.22
N ARG A 39 -1.02 15.73 0.07
CA ARG A 39 0.22 16.14 0.75
C ARG A 39 1.25 16.75 -0.19
N SER A 40 2.14 17.53 0.42
CA SER A 40 3.30 18.07 -0.27
C SER A 40 4.44 17.06 -0.29
N GLU A 41 5.15 16.98 -1.43
CA GLU A 41 6.38 16.18 -1.54
C GLU A 41 7.45 16.63 -0.54
N LYS A 42 7.41 17.92 -0.13
CA LYS A 42 8.31 18.52 0.85
C LYS A 42 8.16 17.92 2.26
N GLU A 43 7.05 17.22 2.55
CA GLU A 43 6.88 16.52 3.82
C GLU A 43 7.85 15.34 3.97
N GLY A 44 8.49 14.91 2.87
CA GLY A 44 9.56 13.91 2.88
C GLY A 44 9.06 12.53 3.31
N LEU A 45 7.91 12.11 2.77
CA LEU A 45 7.37 10.76 2.94
C LEU A 45 7.93 9.85 1.85
N TYR A 46 8.37 8.66 2.20
CA TYR A 46 9.01 7.71 1.28
C TYR A 46 8.35 6.35 1.38
N TRP A 47 7.95 5.80 0.24
CA TRP A 47 7.52 4.41 0.15
C TRP A 47 8.70 3.46 0.32
N LYS A 48 8.51 2.39 1.07
CA LYS A 48 9.49 1.30 1.27
C LYS A 48 9.05 -0.04 0.69
N GLY A 49 7.75 -0.21 0.47
CA GLY A 49 7.19 -1.42 -0.08
C GLY A 49 7.51 -1.60 -1.56
N ALA A 50 6.99 -2.68 -2.15
CA ALA A 50 7.12 -2.90 -3.59
C ALA A 50 6.30 -1.86 -4.37
N THR A 51 6.85 -1.30 -5.46
CA THR A 51 6.09 -0.36 -6.31
C THR A 51 4.81 -0.99 -6.83
N CYS A 52 4.84 -2.26 -7.22
CA CYS A 52 3.64 -2.95 -7.71
C CYS A 52 2.52 -3.05 -6.67
N ASP A 53 2.84 -3.11 -5.38
CA ASP A 53 1.85 -3.10 -4.30
C ASP A 53 1.21 -1.70 -4.19
N LEU A 54 2.02 -0.65 -4.33
CA LEU A 54 1.51 0.73 -4.39
C LEU A 54 0.55 0.94 -5.57
N ILE A 55 0.87 0.36 -6.74
CA ILE A 55 0.00 0.43 -7.92
C ILE A 55 -1.27 -0.40 -7.73
N ASP A 56 -1.19 -1.56 -7.08
CA ASP A 56 -2.35 -2.40 -6.76
C ASP A 56 -3.31 -1.66 -5.82
N MET A 57 -2.79 -0.98 -4.79
CA MET A 57 -3.59 -0.11 -3.93
C MET A 57 -4.20 1.06 -4.69
N ALA A 58 -3.43 1.75 -5.53
CA ALA A 58 -3.94 2.84 -6.35
C ALA A 58 -5.09 2.38 -7.26
N HIS A 59 -5.03 1.15 -7.77
CA HIS A 59 -6.10 0.58 -8.58
C HIS A 59 -7.36 0.29 -7.75
N MET A 60 -7.22 -0.27 -6.55
CA MET A 60 -8.36 -0.47 -5.64
C MET A 60 -9.06 0.85 -5.30
N VAL A 61 -8.28 1.92 -5.09
CA VAL A 61 -8.80 3.27 -4.82
C VAL A 61 -9.47 3.88 -6.04
N TRP A 62 -8.94 3.63 -7.24
CA TRP A 62 -9.59 4.04 -8.48
C TRP A 62 -10.93 3.32 -8.70
N GLU A 63 -10.97 2.00 -8.50
CA GLU A 63 -12.19 1.19 -8.63
C GLU A 63 -13.30 1.60 -7.66
N SER A 64 -12.95 2.15 -6.49
CA SER A 64 -13.95 2.64 -5.53
C SER A 64 -14.62 3.94 -5.96
N GLY A 65 -14.00 4.71 -6.85
CA GLY A 65 -14.50 6.04 -7.26
C GLY A 65 -14.49 7.09 -6.16
N ALA A 66 -13.89 6.80 -4.99
CA ALA A 66 -13.98 7.65 -3.81
C ALA A 66 -13.16 8.95 -3.92
N LEU A 67 -12.11 8.95 -4.73
CA LEU A 67 -11.26 10.12 -4.91
C LEU A 67 -11.79 10.99 -6.04
N LEU A 68 -12.23 12.20 -5.70
CA LEU A 68 -12.82 13.15 -6.65
C LEU A 68 -11.84 14.27 -7.02
N ARG A 69 -11.98 14.76 -8.25
CA ARG A 69 -11.39 16.00 -8.75
C ARG A 69 -12.17 17.20 -8.21
N SER A 70 -11.62 18.39 -8.41
CA SER A 70 -12.25 19.66 -8.03
C SER A 70 -13.59 19.93 -8.72
N ASP A 71 -13.85 19.29 -9.86
CA ASP A 71 -15.12 19.37 -10.60
C ASP A 71 -16.14 18.31 -10.15
N GLY A 72 -15.84 17.55 -9.09
CA GLY A 72 -16.70 16.50 -8.53
C GLY A 72 -16.65 15.18 -9.28
N ARG A 73 -15.86 15.05 -10.37
CA ARG A 73 -15.72 13.78 -11.11
C ARG A 73 -14.67 12.87 -10.45
N PRO A 74 -14.82 11.54 -10.51
CA PRO A 74 -13.77 10.62 -10.05
C PRO A 74 -12.43 10.89 -10.74
N MET A 75 -11.34 10.82 -9.97
CA MET A 75 -9.99 10.89 -10.51
C MET A 75 -9.68 9.68 -11.39
N ASP A 76 -9.00 9.92 -12.51
CA ASP A 76 -8.53 8.83 -13.35
C ASP A 76 -7.36 8.08 -12.69
N PHE A 77 -7.21 6.81 -13.02
CA PHE A 77 -6.20 5.93 -12.45
C PHE A 77 -4.77 6.47 -12.59
N ILE A 78 -4.44 7.06 -13.76
CA ILE A 78 -3.09 7.56 -14.03
C ILE A 78 -2.78 8.76 -13.14
N THR A 79 -3.74 9.66 -12.94
CA THR A 79 -3.62 10.79 -12.03
C THR A 79 -3.39 10.34 -10.58
N ILE A 80 -4.16 9.36 -10.11
CA ILE A 80 -3.98 8.78 -8.75
C ILE A 80 -2.56 8.23 -8.60
N VAL A 81 -2.09 7.43 -9.55
CA VAL A 81 -0.75 6.83 -9.54
C VAL A 81 0.34 7.90 -9.55
N ARG A 82 0.25 8.90 -10.44
CA ARG A 82 1.25 9.97 -10.52
C ARG A 82 1.34 10.77 -9.22
N ASN A 83 0.20 11.12 -8.63
CA ASN A 83 0.18 11.89 -7.40
C ASN A 83 0.75 11.12 -6.22
N ILE A 84 0.31 9.86 -6.02
CA ILE A 84 0.81 9.06 -4.89
C ILE A 84 2.30 8.74 -5.04
N CYS A 85 2.75 8.42 -6.25
CA CYS A 85 4.18 8.19 -6.53
C CYS A 85 5.01 9.45 -6.25
N ARG A 86 4.54 10.63 -6.67
CA ARG A 86 5.19 11.91 -6.37
C ARG A 86 5.30 12.14 -4.85
N VAL A 87 4.19 12.02 -4.12
CA VAL A 87 4.17 12.26 -2.67
C VAL A 87 5.08 11.32 -1.90
N LEU A 88 5.12 10.04 -2.33
CA LEU A 88 5.89 9.00 -1.66
C LEU A 88 7.28 8.78 -2.26
N HIS A 89 7.75 9.69 -3.13
CA HIS A 89 9.08 9.65 -3.75
C HIS A 89 9.37 8.31 -4.47
N VAL A 90 8.37 7.77 -5.17
CA VAL A 90 8.47 6.58 -6.01
C VAL A 90 8.51 7.00 -7.47
N LEU A 91 9.38 6.39 -8.27
CA LEU A 91 9.34 6.57 -9.72
C LEU A 91 8.06 5.93 -10.27
N ALA A 92 7.16 6.76 -10.81
CA ALA A 92 5.92 6.27 -11.40
C ALA A 92 6.24 5.36 -12.61
N PRO A 93 5.57 4.19 -12.74
CA PRO A 93 5.75 3.34 -13.90
C PRO A 93 5.29 4.06 -15.16
N ARG A 94 6.01 3.87 -16.28
CA ARG A 94 5.67 4.47 -17.57
C ARG A 94 4.25 4.12 -18.03
N ASN A 95 3.81 2.89 -17.75
CA ASN A 95 2.46 2.42 -18.01
C ASN A 95 1.86 1.75 -16.76
N PRO A 96 1.09 2.50 -15.95
CA PRO A 96 0.42 1.96 -14.77
C PRO A 96 -0.56 0.83 -15.10
N SER A 97 -1.30 0.94 -16.21
CA SER A 97 -2.28 -0.07 -16.64
C SER A 97 -1.62 -1.42 -16.94
N SER A 98 -0.49 -1.43 -17.65
CA SER A 98 0.27 -2.68 -17.86
C SER A 98 0.82 -3.25 -16.55
N THR A 99 1.20 -2.38 -15.61
CA THR A 99 1.69 -2.80 -14.29
C THR A 99 0.61 -3.55 -13.52
N ILE A 100 -0.62 -3.01 -13.44
CA ILE A 100 -1.72 -3.69 -12.75
C ILE A 100 -2.13 -4.98 -13.46
N MET A 101 -2.14 -5.02 -14.79
CA MET A 101 -2.41 -6.26 -15.53
C MET A 101 -1.38 -7.35 -15.18
N ALA A 102 -0.10 -6.98 -15.09
CA ALA A 102 0.95 -7.90 -14.67
C ALA A 102 0.78 -8.37 -13.22
N VAL A 103 0.33 -7.51 -12.30
CA VAL A 103 0.01 -7.89 -10.92
C VAL A 103 -1.15 -8.88 -10.88
N ARG A 104 -2.24 -8.61 -11.60
CA ARG A 104 -3.42 -9.48 -11.68
C ARG A 104 -3.13 -10.83 -12.32
N ALA A 105 -2.18 -10.90 -13.25
CA ALA A 105 -1.76 -12.14 -13.89
C ALA A 105 -0.84 -13.02 -13.00
N ARG A 106 -0.46 -12.58 -11.80
CA ARG A 106 0.44 -13.36 -10.92
C ARG A 106 -0.26 -14.62 -10.40
N LYS A 107 0.46 -15.74 -10.50
CA LYS A 107 0.07 -17.02 -9.89
C LYS A 107 0.19 -17.03 -8.36
N ASN A 108 0.83 -16.02 -7.77
CA ASN A 108 1.01 -15.86 -6.31
C ASN A 108 1.65 -17.06 -5.60
N VAL A 109 2.59 -17.75 -6.28
CA VAL A 109 3.22 -18.99 -5.78
C VAL A 109 4.10 -18.74 -4.54
N ARG A 110 4.88 -17.66 -4.54
CA ARG A 110 5.80 -17.31 -3.43
C ARG A 110 5.29 -16.17 -2.55
N VAL A 111 4.54 -15.24 -3.14
CA VAL A 111 4.03 -14.04 -2.49
C VAL A 111 2.54 -13.99 -2.76
N GLY A 112 1.74 -14.03 -1.69
CA GLY A 112 0.29 -13.96 -1.77
C GLY A 112 -0.23 -12.58 -2.19
N PRO A 113 -1.54 -12.48 -2.51
CA PRO A 113 -2.21 -11.21 -2.79
C PRO A 113 -1.96 -10.16 -1.71
N LEU A 114 -1.95 -8.88 -2.11
CA LEU A 114 -1.66 -7.77 -1.19
C LEU A 114 -2.60 -7.74 0.02
N LEU A 115 -3.92 -7.82 -0.22
CA LEU A 115 -4.91 -7.79 0.86
C LEU A 115 -4.70 -8.91 1.87
N ASP A 116 -4.40 -10.13 1.42
CA ASP A 116 -4.18 -11.26 2.31
C ASP A 116 -2.92 -11.07 3.17
N ARG A 117 -1.85 -10.50 2.59
CA ARG A 117 -0.63 -10.16 3.33
C ARG A 117 -0.88 -9.09 4.38
N TYR A 118 -1.62 -8.04 4.03
CA TYR A 118 -1.94 -6.95 4.95
C TYR A 118 -2.87 -7.41 6.07
N LEU A 119 -3.91 -8.19 5.78
CA LEU A 119 -4.78 -8.78 6.80
C LEU A 119 -4.01 -9.70 7.75
N TYR A 120 -3.08 -10.49 7.21
CA TYR A 120 -2.19 -11.28 8.04
C TYR A 120 -1.36 -10.40 8.99
N VAL A 121 -0.74 -9.32 8.49
CA VAL A 121 0.02 -8.38 9.34
C VAL A 121 -0.88 -7.74 10.40
N MET A 122 -2.09 -7.32 10.04
CA MET A 122 -3.03 -6.71 10.98
C MET A 122 -3.38 -7.66 12.12
N ASN A 123 -3.71 -8.92 11.79
CA ASN A 123 -4.09 -9.92 12.78
C ASN A 123 -2.90 -10.41 13.62
N ALA A 124 -1.75 -10.69 12.98
CA ALA A 124 -0.60 -11.28 13.65
C ALA A 124 0.17 -10.27 14.53
N ALA A 125 0.22 -9.00 14.11
CA ALA A 125 0.97 -7.95 14.81
C ALA A 125 0.08 -6.95 15.55
N GLY A 126 -1.25 -7.09 15.50
CA GLY A 126 -2.19 -6.16 16.12
C GLY A 126 -2.17 -4.76 15.52
N ILE A 127 -1.74 -4.64 14.27
CA ILE A 127 -1.58 -3.35 13.58
C ILE A 127 -2.90 -2.99 12.90
N GLN A 128 -3.38 -1.77 13.12
CA GLN A 128 -4.65 -1.31 12.51
C GLN A 128 -4.48 -0.84 11.06
N ASP A 129 -3.32 -0.26 10.75
CA ASP A 129 -3.01 0.31 9.45
C ASP A 129 -1.68 -0.24 8.94
N PRO A 130 -1.72 -1.29 8.10
CA PRO A 130 -0.51 -1.92 7.58
C PRO A 130 0.18 -1.06 6.51
N MET A 131 -0.54 -0.18 5.79
CA MET A 131 0.03 0.65 4.74
C MET A 131 1.00 1.69 5.33
N ARG A 132 0.69 2.26 6.49
CA ARG A 132 1.58 3.23 7.16
C ARG A 132 2.93 2.69 7.56
N LEU A 133 3.07 1.38 7.76
CA LEU A 133 4.36 0.76 8.06
C LEU A 133 5.34 0.86 6.89
N GLU A 134 4.80 0.87 5.67
CA GLU A 134 5.56 0.97 4.43
C GLU A 134 5.97 2.42 4.12
N ILE A 135 5.49 3.40 4.89
CA ILE A 135 5.81 4.81 4.70
C ILE A 135 6.81 5.27 5.75
N ARG A 136 7.96 5.78 5.30
CA ARG A 136 8.97 6.40 6.16
C ARG A 136 8.96 7.90 5.99
N ARG A 137 9.05 8.63 7.09
CA ARG A 137 9.35 10.06 7.09
C ARG A 137 10.85 10.32 7.13
N ARG A 138 11.36 11.23 6.29
CA ARG A 138 12.73 11.75 6.40
C ARG A 138 12.91 12.36 7.78
N ARG A 139 13.94 11.92 8.51
CA ARG A 139 14.35 12.58 9.75
C ARG A 139 14.81 14.00 9.38
N LYS A 140 14.25 15.03 10.02
CA LYS A 140 14.81 16.38 9.95
C LYS A 140 16.25 16.28 10.47
N SER A 141 17.24 16.59 9.65
CA SER A 141 18.60 16.76 10.15
C SER A 141 18.63 18.05 10.94
N ASN A 142 18.97 17.99 12.24
CA ASN A 142 19.25 19.17 13.07
C ASN A 142 20.58 19.82 12.66
N ARG A 143 20.69 20.24 11.40
CA ARG A 143 21.71 21.18 10.96
C ARG A 143 20.96 22.46 10.63
N GLU A 144 20.84 23.30 11.64
CA GLU A 144 20.53 24.72 11.44
C GLU A 144 21.67 25.38 10.63
N PRO A 145 21.35 26.37 9.79
CA PRO A 145 22.34 27.13 9.00
C PRO A 145 23.25 27.99 9.87
#